data_AF-Q93ME3-F1
#
_entry.id   AF-Q93ME3-F1
#
_cell.length_a   1.000
_cell.length_b   1.000
_cell.length_c   1.000
_cell.angle_alpha   90.00
_cell.angle_beta   90.00
_cell.angle_gamma   90.00
#
_symmetry.space_group_name_H-M   'P 1'
#
loop_
_entity.id
_entity.type
_entity.pdbx_description
1 polymer ?
#
loop_
_entity_poly.entity_id
_entity_poly.type
_entity_poly.pdbx_seq_one_letter_code
_entity_poly.pdbx_strand_id
1 'polypeptide(L)'
;MSKDFLRNYIKEQNFNDSNNVLNSLKDLFNDVLQEVVSAELDDMLGYEKNLTNQFYNSRNGYSKKTIKSELGTITLNILRYRN
;
A
#
# COMPACT_ATOMS: atom_id res chain seq x y z
N MET A 1 -15.72 7.71 -1.08
CA MET A 1 -15.47 7.72 0.38
C MET A 1 -16.78 8.05 1.09
N SER A 2 -17.44 7.08 1.73
CA SER A 2 -18.68 7.36 2.46
C SER A 2 -18.38 8.09 3.78
N LYS A 3 -19.23 9.04 4.18
CA LYS A 3 -19.13 9.71 5.49
C LYS A 3 -19.09 8.71 6.65
N ASP A 4 -19.70 7.55 6.48
CA ASP A 4 -19.73 6.48 7.48
C ASP A 4 -18.38 5.79 7.65
N PHE A 5 -17.62 5.61 6.56
CA PHE A 5 -16.27 5.07 6.63
C PHE A 5 -15.35 5.98 7.44
N LEU A 6 -15.39 7.29 7.16
CA LEU A 6 -14.61 8.27 7.92
C LEU A 6 -15.01 8.30 9.40
N ARG A 7 -16.31 8.21 9.70
CA ARG A 7 -16.78 8.15 11.10
C ARG A 7 -16.32 6.90 11.83
N ASN A 8 -16.31 5.75 11.16
CA ASN A 8 -15.82 4.50 11.75
C ASN A 8 -14.30 4.56 11.97
N TYR A 9 -13.55 5.02 10.96
CA TYR A 9 -12.10 5.17 11.06
C TYR A 9 -11.69 6.14 12.19
N ILE A 10 -12.40 7.27 12.33
CA ILE A 10 -12.18 8.23 13.42
C ILE A 10 -12.44 7.62 14.81
N LYS A 11 -13.45 6.75 14.92
CA LYS A 11 -13.75 6.04 16.19
C LYS A 11 -12.70 5.00 16.53
N GLU A 12 -12.17 4.28 15.54
CA GLU A 12 -11.16 3.23 15.74
C GLU A 12 -9.81 3.80 16.16
N GLN A 13 -9.38 4.92 15.56
CA GLN A 13 -8.05 5.51 15.80
C GLN A 13 -7.94 6.37 17.06
N ASN A 14 -9.05 6.62 17.78
CA ASN A 14 -9.09 7.32 19.07
C ASN A 14 -8.18 8.57 19.13
N PHE A 15 -8.40 9.50 18.19
CA PHE A 15 -7.53 10.68 18.04
C PHE A 15 -7.54 11.57 19.29
N ASN A 16 -6.38 11.70 19.93
CA ASN A 16 -6.19 12.58 21.09
C ASN A 16 -5.52 13.91 20.75
N ASP A 17 -4.87 14.00 19.57
CA ASP A 17 -4.12 15.17 19.13
C ASP A 17 -4.20 15.36 17.60
N SER A 18 -4.01 16.59 17.14
CA SER A 18 -4.03 16.95 15.72
C SER A 18 -2.88 16.29 14.94
N ASN A 19 -1.74 16.03 15.59
CA ASN A 19 -0.62 15.32 14.96
C ASN A 19 -0.97 13.85 14.68
N ASN A 20 -1.77 13.20 15.53
CA ASN A 20 -2.19 11.82 15.33
C ASN A 20 -3.08 11.68 14.09
N VAL A 21 -3.96 12.66 13.85
CA VAL A 21 -4.78 12.70 12.63
C VAL A 21 -3.90 12.76 11.39
N LEU A 22 -2.88 13.63 11.40
CA LEU A 22 -1.95 13.77 10.28
C LEU A 22 -1.13 12.50 10.04
N ASN A 23 -0.70 11.83 11.10
CA ASN A 23 0.04 10.57 10.98
C ASN A 23 -0.82 9.43 10.43
N SER A 24 -2.06 9.29 10.91
CA SER A 24 -2.98 8.28 10.36
C SER A 24 -3.32 8.52 8.90
N LEU A 25 -3.40 9.79 8.45
CA LEU A 25 -3.55 10.10 7.03
C LEU A 25 -2.31 9.72 6.20
N LYS A 26 -1.11 9.86 6.76
CA LYS A 26 0.14 9.40 6.12
C LYS A 26 0.14 7.89 5.96
N ASP A 27 -0.27 7.16 7.00
CA ASP A 27 -0.31 5.70 6.98
C ASP A 27 -1.37 5.20 5.98
N LEU A 28 -2.56 5.78 5.99
CA LEU A 28 -3.60 5.46 5.00
C LEU A 28 -3.12 5.73 3.56
N PHE A 29 -2.43 6.85 3.35
CA PHE A 29 -1.87 7.17 2.04
C PHE A 29 -0.77 6.18 1.62
N ASN A 30 0.06 5.74 2.56
CA ASN A 30 1.07 4.70 2.33
C ASN A 30 0.41 3.38 1.91
N ASP A 31 -0.64 2.95 2.61
CA ASP A 31 -1.36 1.72 2.32
C ASP A 31 -2.02 1.77 0.94
N VAL A 32 -2.65 2.90 0.58
CA VAL A 32 -3.23 3.11 -0.75
C VAL A 32 -2.16 3.02 -1.84
N LEU A 33 -1.01 3.68 -1.67
CA LEU A 33 0.08 3.62 -2.64
C LEU A 33 0.66 2.20 -2.78
N GLN A 34 0.80 1.49 -1.67
CA GLN A 34 1.28 0.11 -1.64
C GLN A 34 0.34 -0.82 -2.40
N GLU A 35 -0.97 -0.62 -2.26
CA GLU A 35 -1.99 -1.41 -2.96
C GLU A 35 -2.02 -1.12 -4.46
N VAL A 36 -1.96 0.17 -4.85
CA VAL A 36 -1.92 0.57 -6.27
C VAL A 36 -0.74 -0.09 -6.99
N VAL A 37 0.46 -0.01 -6.41
CA VAL A 37 1.67 -0.61 -7.01
C VAL A 37 1.56 -2.14 -7.06
N SER A 38 0.87 -2.76 -6.10
CA SER A 38 0.65 -4.21 -6.10
C SER A 38 -0.35 -4.61 -7.19
N ALA A 39 -1.44 -3.86 -7.35
CA ALA A 39 -2.45 -4.09 -8.37
C ALA A 39 -1.91 -3.91 -9.80
N GLU A 40 -1.07 -2.88 -10.03
CA GLU A 40 -0.38 -2.70 -11.31
C GLU A 40 0.50 -3.91 -11.67
N LEU A 41 1.14 -4.53 -10.68
CA LEU A 41 1.94 -5.73 -10.87
C LEU A 41 1.09 -6.97 -11.14
N ASP A 42 -0.05 -7.09 -10.48
CA ASP A 42 -1.02 -8.16 -10.70
C ASP A 42 -1.58 -8.11 -12.14
N ASP A 43 -1.88 -6.91 -12.65
CA ASP A 43 -2.31 -6.68 -14.04
C ASP A 43 -1.20 -7.00 -15.05
N MET A 44 0.04 -6.54 -14.78
CA MET A 44 1.18 -6.82 -15.65
C MET A 44 1.52 -8.32 -15.74
N LEU A 45 1.35 -9.06 -14.64
CA LEU A 45 1.59 -10.51 -14.59
C LEU A 45 0.37 -11.32 -15.07
N GLY A 46 -0.83 -10.73 -15.03
CA GLY A 46 -2.09 -11.40 -15.36
C GLY A 46 -2.53 -12.46 -14.34
N TYR A 47 -1.95 -12.46 -13.14
CA TYR A 47 -2.29 -13.41 -12.08
C TYR A 47 -2.01 -12.85 -10.67
N GLU A 48 -2.90 -13.16 -9.73
CA GLU A 48 -2.79 -12.80 -8.31
C GLU A 48 -1.66 -13.55 -7.57
N LYS A 49 -1.21 -12.97 -6.46
CA LYS A 49 -0.19 -13.56 -5.59
C LYS A 49 -0.65 -14.93 -5.07
N ASN A 50 0.21 -15.95 -5.22
CA ASN A 50 0.04 -17.36 -4.81
C ASN A 50 -0.69 -18.29 -5.79
N LEU A 51 -0.91 -17.88 -7.03
CA LEU A 51 -1.27 -18.85 -8.08
C LEU A 51 -0.07 -19.75 -8.39
N THR A 52 -0.19 -21.03 -8.07
CA THR A 52 0.77 -22.09 -8.40
C THR A 52 0.70 -22.44 -9.87
N ASN A 53 1.07 -21.50 -10.73
CA ASN A 53 1.12 -21.74 -12.17
C ASN A 53 2.57 -21.66 -12.64
N GLN A 54 2.93 -22.56 -13.55
CA GLN A 54 4.24 -22.67 -14.21
C GLN A 54 4.49 -21.49 -15.16
N PHE A 55 4.44 -20.26 -14.66
CA PHE A 55 4.78 -19.09 -15.46
C PHE A 55 6.30 -18.88 -15.46
N TYR A 56 6.83 -18.50 -16.63
CA TYR A 56 8.24 -18.14 -16.83
C TYR A 56 8.67 -17.03 -15.86
N ASN A 57 7.74 -16.12 -15.55
CA ASN A 57 7.96 -14.99 -14.65
C ASN A 57 7.35 -15.27 -13.28
N SER A 58 8.16 -15.14 -12.22
CA SER A 58 7.75 -15.39 -10.83
C SER A 58 7.99 -14.15 -9.95
N ARG A 59 7.18 -13.99 -8.90
CA ARG A 59 7.41 -12.94 -7.89
C ARG A 59 8.59 -13.36 -7.00
N ASN A 60 9.67 -12.59 -6.99
CA ASN A 60 10.90 -12.89 -6.26
C ASN A 60 11.21 -11.82 -5.19
N GLY A 61 10.38 -11.83 -4.15
CA GLY A 61 10.57 -11.00 -2.96
C GLY A 61 10.18 -9.54 -3.15
N TYR A 62 10.71 -8.70 -2.25
CA TYR A 62 10.35 -7.29 -2.12
C TYR A 62 11.59 -6.40 -2.22
N SER A 63 11.45 -5.27 -2.90
CA SER A 63 12.39 -4.16 -2.90
C SER A 63 11.85 -3.04 -2.01
N LYS A 64 12.68 -2.52 -1.12
CA LYS A 64 12.33 -1.33 -0.34
C LYS A 64 12.61 -0.09 -1.18
N LYS A 65 11.61 0.76 -1.36
CA LYS A 65 11.76 2.07 -2.01
C LYS A 65 11.28 3.16 -1.09
N THR A 66 12.17 4.08 -0.77
CA THR A 66 11.84 5.27 0.01
C THR A 66 11.53 6.43 -0.93
N ILE A 67 10.34 6.99 -0.82
CA ILE A 67 9.85 8.09 -1.66
C ILE A 67 9.61 9.31 -0.78
N LYS A 68 10.00 10.49 -1.27
CA LYS A 68 9.66 11.76 -0.63
C LYS A 68 8.32 12.22 -1.19
N SER A 69 7.30 12.28 -0.34
CA SER A 69 5.98 12.84 -0.67
C SER A 69 5.76 14.16 0.06
N GLU A 70 4.72 14.90 -0.31
CA GLU A 70 4.30 16.12 0.39
C GLU A 70 3.89 15.86 1.85
N LEU A 71 3.42 14.65 2.14
CA LEU A 71 3.07 14.23 3.50
C LEU A 71 4.31 13.73 4.29
N GLY A 72 5.49 13.69 3.67
CA GLY A 72 6.74 13.26 4.26
C GLY A 72 7.34 12.04 3.58
N THR A 73 8.33 11.44 4.24
CA THR A 73 9.05 10.27 3.73
C THR A 73 8.22 9.01 3.92
N ILE A 74 7.96 8.29 2.83
CA ILE A 74 7.18 7.05 2.82
C ILE A 74 8.09 5.91 2.38
N THR A 75 8.00 4.76 3.06
CA THR A 75 8.74 3.55 2.69
C THR A 75 7.76 2.51 2.14
N LEU A 76 7.89 2.20 0.85
CA LEU A 76 7.09 1.20 0.16
C LEU A 76 7.88 -0.11 0.01
N ASN A 77 7.17 -1.23 0.10
CA ASN A 77 7.70 -2.57 -0.16
C ASN A 77 7.18 -3.03 -1.53
N ILE A 78 7.94 -2.75 -2.58
CA ILE A 78 7.54 -3.05 -3.95
C ILE A 78 7.88 -4.50 -4.27
N LEU A 79 6.90 -5.28 -4.70
CA LEU A 79 7.12 -6.65 -5.17
C LEU A 79 8.06 -6.65 -6.39
N ARG A 80 9.00 -7.59 -6.45
CA ARG A 80 9.88 -7.76 -7.62
C ARG A 80 9.47 -8.97 -8.44
N TYR A 81 9.57 -8.87 -9.75
CA TYR A 81 9.46 -10.01 -10.65
C TYR A 81 10.85 -10.58 -10.99
N ARG A 82 10.91 -11.85 -11.38
CA ARG A 82 12.05 -12.51 -12.00
C ARG A 82 11.62 -13.05 -13.36
N ASN A 83 12.34 -12.69 -14.42
CA ASN A 83 12.33 -13.37 -15.73
C ASN A 83 13.19 -14.63 -15.67
#